data_AF-A0A537TL72-F1
#
_entry.id   AF-A0A537TL72-F1
#
_cell.length_a   1.000
_cell.length_b   1.000
_cell.length_c   1.000
_cell.angle_alpha   90.00
_cell.angle_beta   90.00
_cell.angle_gamma   90.00
#
_symmetry.space_group_name_H-M   'P 1'
#
loop_
_entity.id
_entity.type
_entity.pdbx_description
1 polymer ?
#
loop_
_entity_poly.entity_id
_entity_poly.type
_entity_poly.pdbx_seq_one_letter_code
_entity_poly.pdbx_strand_id
1 'polypeptide(L)'
;MLTADRDLPRKRARLTGTRTARVVRGYGPAAVLVIVSIGIWELLIRVLDVPEYLWPAPSVVAKTFKSDANLLASASWVTLREVIFGFLIALAAGLGIGIAL
;
A
#
# COMPACT_ATOMS: atom_id res chain seq x y z
N MET A 1 20.41 -63.53 5.62
CA MET A 1 21.17 -62.55 6.42
C MET A 1 21.51 -61.39 5.48
N LEU A 2 20.63 -60.38 5.39
CA LEU A 2 20.73 -59.09 6.12
C LEU A 2 22.10 -58.43 5.82
N THR A 3 22.22 -57.33 5.09
CA THR A 3 21.46 -56.08 5.12
C THR A 3 21.61 -55.44 3.73
N ALA A 4 20.51 -55.15 3.04
CA ALA A 4 19.79 -53.91 3.27
C ALA A 4 20.74 -52.70 3.09
N ASP A 5 20.55 -52.06 1.95
CA ASP A 5 20.12 -50.67 2.00
C ASP A 5 21.01 -49.76 2.85
N ARG A 6 22.07 -49.24 2.22
CA ARG A 6 22.64 -47.96 2.62
C ARG A 6 22.23 -46.92 1.60
N ASP A 7 20.93 -46.70 1.50
CA ASP A 7 20.38 -45.38 1.23
C ASP A 7 21.12 -44.35 2.08
N LEU A 8 21.98 -43.57 1.42
CA LEU A 8 22.55 -42.39 2.05
C LEU A 8 21.40 -41.46 2.38
N PRO A 9 21.20 -41.09 3.66
CA PRO A 9 20.13 -40.21 4.05
C PRO A 9 20.31 -38.89 3.32
N ARG A 10 19.39 -38.65 2.40
CA ARG A 10 19.18 -37.41 1.64
C ARG A 10 19.06 -36.25 2.62
N LYS A 11 20.19 -35.65 3.04
CA LYS A 11 20.26 -34.38 3.78
C LYS A 11 19.86 -33.24 2.84
N ARG A 12 18.61 -33.25 2.38
CA ARG A 12 17.93 -32.14 1.70
C ARG A 12 16.62 -31.83 2.40
N ALA A 13 16.59 -31.93 3.72
CA ALA A 13 15.46 -31.52 4.53
C ALA A 13 15.96 -30.49 5.53
N ARG A 14 15.82 -29.21 5.16
CA ARG A 14 15.59 -28.03 6.02
C ARG A 14 15.92 -26.75 5.26
N LEU A 15 15.23 -26.51 4.16
CA LEU A 15 15.06 -25.15 3.61
C LEU A 15 13.59 -24.74 3.59
N THR A 16 12.77 -25.35 4.43
CA THR A 16 11.40 -24.87 4.73
C THR A 16 11.47 -23.85 5.86
N GLY A 17 12.37 -22.87 5.74
CA GLY A 17 12.21 -21.61 6.46
C GLY A 17 11.06 -20.89 5.80
N THR A 18 9.88 -20.99 6.40
CA THR A 18 8.63 -20.38 5.94
C THR A 18 8.87 -18.95 5.45
N ARG A 19 8.65 -18.69 4.15
CA ARG A 19 8.76 -17.33 3.55
C ARG A 19 8.03 -16.29 4.41
N THR A 20 6.91 -16.69 5.02
CA THR A 20 6.09 -15.90 5.94
C THR A 20 6.87 -15.39 7.16
N ALA A 21 7.70 -16.23 7.80
CA ALA A 21 8.47 -15.83 8.98
C ALA A 21 9.54 -14.78 8.66
N ARG A 22 10.07 -14.79 7.43
CA ARG A 22 11.04 -13.78 6.96
C ARG A 22 10.35 -12.44 6.68
N VAL A 23 9.17 -12.45 6.07
CA VAL A 23 8.39 -11.23 5.78
C VAL A 23 7.90 -10.58 7.07
N VAL A 24 7.34 -11.36 8.00
CA VAL A 24 6.88 -10.85 9.30
C VAL A 24 8.03 -10.29 10.13
N ARG A 25 9.21 -10.92 10.11
CA ARG A 25 10.39 -10.42 10.83
C ARG A 25 11.00 -9.16 10.19
N GLY A 26 10.83 -8.97 8.88
CA GLY A 26 11.28 -7.77 8.18
C GLY A 26 10.35 -6.57 8.34
N TYR A 27 9.04 -6.79 8.15
CA TYR A 27 8.04 -5.70 8.15
C TYR A 27 7.28 -5.55 9.48
N GLY A 28 7.38 -6.52 10.39
CA GLY A 28 6.71 -6.49 11.68
C GLY A 28 7.01 -5.22 12.50
N PRO A 29 8.28 -4.83 12.69
CA PRO A 29 8.61 -3.59 13.39
C PRO A 29 8.01 -2.34 12.73
N ALA A 30 8.03 -2.28 11.39
CA ALA A 30 7.46 -1.15 10.64
C ALA A 30 5.93 -1.09 10.79
N ALA A 31 5.24 -2.23 10.71
CA ALA A 31 3.79 -2.30 10.90
C ALA A 31 3.38 -1.87 12.32
N VAL A 32 4.14 -2.31 13.35
CA VAL A 32 3.91 -1.89 14.73
C VAL A 32 4.09 -0.38 14.89
N LEU A 33 5.15 0.19 14.33
CA LEU A 33 5.38 1.63 14.36
C LEU A 33 4.22 2.40 13.74
N VAL A 34 3.73 1.97 12.57
CA VAL A 34 2.60 2.62 11.90
C VAL A 34 1.34 2.55 12.76
N ILE A 35 1.01 1.37 13.29
CA ILE A 35 -0.19 1.18 14.12
C ILE A 35 -0.12 2.03 15.39
N VAL A 36 1.02 2.03 16.08
CA VAL A 36 1.24 2.83 17.29
C VAL A 36 1.15 4.32 16.97
N SER A 37 1.75 4.77 15.87
CA SER A 37 1.70 6.17 15.45
C SER A 37 0.27 6.64 15.17
N ILE A 38 -0.52 5.83 14.46
CA ILE A 38 -1.94 6.12 14.19
C ILE A 38 -2.74 6.14 15.49
N GLY A 39 -2.49 5.20 16.40
CA GLY A 39 -3.16 5.15 17.70
C GLY A 39 -2.86 6.36 18.59
N ILE A 40 -1.59 6.78 18.66
CA ILE A 40 -1.18 8.00 19.38
C ILE A 40 -1.85 9.22 18.76
N TRP A 41 -1.87 9.31 17.43
CA TRP A 41 -2.50 10.43 16.72
C TRP A 41 -4.01 10.52 17.02
N GLU A 42 -4.73 9.41 16.99
CA GLU A 42 -6.15 9.37 17.33
C GLU A 42 -6.40 9.75 18.79
N LEU A 43 -5.56 9.27 19.71
CA LEU A 43 -5.67 9.61 21.13
C LEU A 43 -5.43 11.10 21.35
N LEU A 44 -4.42 11.68 20.72
CA LEU A 44 -4.09 13.10 20.84
C LEU A 44 -5.23 13.98 20.36
N ILE A 45 -5.80 13.72 19.19
CA ILE A 45 -6.94 14.50 18.66
C ILE A 45 -8.13 14.44 19.62
N ARG A 46 -8.45 13.24 20.14
CA ARG A 46 -9.60 13.03 21.03
C ARG A 46 -9.40 13.67 22.41
N VAL A 47 -8.19 13.65 22.96
CA VAL A 47 -7.88 14.21 24.28
C VAL A 47 -7.76 15.74 24.23
N LEU A 48 -7.22 16.28 23.14
CA LEU A 48 -7.04 17.72 22.95
C LEU A 48 -8.28 18.42 22.39
N ASP A 49 -9.38 17.67 22.15
CA ASP A 49 -10.64 18.15 21.59
C ASP A 49 -10.43 19.00 20.32
N VAL A 50 -9.53 18.54 19.45
CA VAL A 50 -9.17 19.27 18.23
C VAL A 50 -10.36 19.27 17.28
N PRO A 51 -10.79 20.43 16.76
CA PRO A 51 -11.92 20.48 15.85
C PRO A 51 -11.70 19.64 14.59
N GLU A 52 -12.68 18.79 14.26
CA GLU A 52 -12.58 17.80 13.17
C GLU A 52 -12.28 18.41 11.80
N TYR A 53 -12.65 19.68 11.57
CA TYR A 53 -12.42 20.37 10.30
C TYR A 53 -10.96 20.84 10.11
N LEU A 54 -10.16 20.95 11.18
CA LEU A 54 -8.74 21.29 11.11
C LEU A 54 -7.89 20.04 10.98
N TRP A 55 -8.19 19.04 11.81
CA TRP A 55 -7.41 17.81 11.88
C TRP A 55 -8.30 16.62 12.25
N PRO A 56 -8.98 16.00 11.28
CA PRO A 56 -9.87 14.88 11.55
C PRO A 56 -9.08 13.67 12.06
N ALA A 57 -9.65 12.95 13.03
CA ALA A 57 -9.09 11.70 13.50
C ALA A 57 -9.02 10.65 12.36
N PRO A 58 -8.04 9.73 12.38
CA PRO A 58 -7.88 8.70 11.35
C PRO A 58 -9.15 7.87 11.14
N SER A 59 -9.90 7.58 12.20
CA SER A 59 -11.16 6.86 12.14
C SER A 59 -12.25 7.61 11.37
N VAL A 60 -12.32 8.93 11.51
CA VAL A 60 -13.23 9.80 10.74
C VAL A 60 -12.82 9.79 9.28
N VAL A 61 -11.53 9.97 8.98
CA VAL A 61 -11.00 9.89 7.61
C VAL A 61 -11.37 8.55 6.96
N ALA A 62 -11.18 7.43 7.66
CA ALA A 62 -11.51 6.10 7.16
C ALA A 62 -13.03 5.93 6.90
N LYS A 63 -13.87 6.51 7.77
CA LYS A 63 -15.32 6.50 7.60
C LYS A 63 -15.75 7.32 6.37
N THR A 64 -15.24 8.53 6.24
CA THR A 64 -15.51 9.43 5.10
C THR A 64 -15.06 8.81 3.78
N PHE A 65 -13.90 8.13 3.78
CA PHE A 65 -13.41 7.43 2.60
C PHE A 65 -14.41 6.38 2.08
N LYS A 66 -15.18 5.75 2.98
CA LYS A 66 -16.18 4.74 2.63
C LYS A 66 -17.55 5.35 2.33
N SER A 67 -18.00 6.35 3.10
CA SER A 67 -19.30 7.00 2.86
C SER A 67 -19.30 7.79 1.56
N ASP A 68 -18.21 8.49 1.28
CA ASP A 68 -18.09 9.41 0.16
C ASP A 68 -17.30 8.78 -0.99
N ALA A 69 -17.09 7.46 -0.95
CA ALA A 69 -16.33 6.71 -1.94
C ALA A 69 -16.80 7.00 -3.37
N ASN A 70 -18.10 7.11 -3.59
CA ASN A 70 -18.67 7.41 -4.91
C ASN A 70 -18.37 8.85 -5.35
N LEU A 71 -18.45 9.81 -4.44
CA LEU A 71 -18.08 11.20 -4.69
C LEU A 71 -16.58 11.31 -5.01
N LEU A 72 -15.73 10.73 -4.15
CA LEU A 72 -14.28 10.67 -4.34
C LEU A 72 -13.91 9.98 -5.66
N ALA A 73 -14.58 8.88 -6.01
CA ALA A 73 -14.36 8.17 -7.27
C ALA A 73 -14.76 9.02 -8.47
N SER A 74 -15.90 9.72 -8.41
CA SER A 74 -16.33 10.62 -9.49
C SER A 74 -15.35 11.77 -9.68
N ALA A 75 -14.87 12.39 -8.60
CA ALA A 75 -13.87 13.45 -8.65
C ALA A 75 -12.53 12.94 -9.20
N SER A 76 -12.06 11.79 -8.72
CA SER A 76 -10.85 11.15 -9.22
C SER A 76 -10.94 10.80 -10.71
N TRP A 77 -12.12 10.37 -11.16
CA TRP A 77 -12.37 10.04 -12.56
C TRP A 77 -12.30 11.26 -13.47
N VAL A 78 -12.82 12.40 -13.01
CA VAL A 78 -12.70 13.67 -13.74
C VAL A 78 -11.24 14.09 -13.86
N THR A 79 -10.47 14.08 -12.77
CA THR A 79 -9.03 14.41 -12.81
C THR A 79 -8.25 13.45 -13.70
N LEU A 80 -8.54 12.15 -13.61
CA LEU A 80 -7.88 11.15 -14.46
C LEU A 80 -8.16 11.42 -15.94
N ARG A 81 -9.41 11.75 -16.27
CA ARG A 81 -9.81 12.13 -17.62
C ARG A 81 -9.04 13.37 -18.09
N GLU A 82 -8.95 14.42 -17.28
CA GLU A 82 -8.20 15.63 -17.58
C GLU A 82 -6.71 15.34 -17.86
N VAL A 83 -6.09 14.50 -17.03
CA VAL A 83 -4.69 14.06 -17.21
C VAL A 83 -4.52 13.32 -18.53
N ILE A 84 -5.43 12.40 -18.87
CA ILE A 84 -5.37 11.65 -20.13
C ILE A 84 -5.49 12.60 -21.33
N PHE A 85 -6.43 13.54 -21.32
CA PHE A 85 -6.57 14.50 -22.42
C PHE A 85 -5.35 15.40 -22.55
N GLY A 86 -4.86 15.96 -21.44
CA GLY A 86 -3.64 16.79 -21.44
C GLY A 86 -2.43 16.01 -21.96
N PHE A 87 -2.26 14.75 -21.52
CA PHE A 87 -1.21 13.87 -22.00
C PHE A 87 -1.31 13.58 -23.49
N LEU A 88 -2.51 13.25 -24.00
CA LEU A 88 -2.72 12.98 -25.43
C LEU A 88 -2.43 14.20 -26.30
N ILE A 89 -2.85 15.39 -25.87
CA ILE A 89 -2.54 16.65 -26.57
C ILE A 89 -1.03 16.88 -26.59
N ALA A 90 -0.36 16.74 -25.44
CA ALA A 90 1.09 16.90 -25.34
C ALA A 90 1.83 15.88 -26.22
N LEU A 91 1.39 14.63 -26.25
CA LEU A 91 1.95 13.57 -27.08
C LEU A 91 1.80 13.91 -28.57
N ALA A 92 0.59 14.28 -29.01
CA ALA A 92 0.32 14.63 -30.41
C ALA A 92 1.14 15.86 -30.86
N ALA A 93 1.21 16.89 -30.02
CA ALA A 93 2.02 18.08 -30.29
C ALA A 93 3.52 17.75 -30.34
N GLY A 94 4.03 16.99 -29.37
CA GLY A 94 5.44 16.60 -29.31
C GLY A 94 5.85 15.74 -30.50
N LEU A 95 5.04 14.75 -30.87
CA LEU A 95 5.27 13.93 -32.06
C LEU A 95 5.18 14.76 -33.34
N GLY A 96 4.17 15.63 -33.46
CA GLY A 96 4.00 16.50 -34.62
C GLY A 96 5.18 17.44 -34.84
N ILE A 97 5.67 18.09 -33.79
CA ILE A 97 6.86 18.94 -33.84
C ILE A 97 8.10 18.12 -34.19
N GLY A 98 8.27 16.95 -33.58
CA GLY A 98 9.42 16.08 -33.84
C GLY A 98 9.47 15.51 -35.25
N ILE A 99 8.32 15.31 -35.91
CA ILE A 99 8.26 14.90 -37.33
C ILE A 99 8.53 16.09 -38.26
N ALA A 100 8.15 17.30 -37.85
CA ALA A 100 8.28 18.51 -38.67
C ALA A 100 9.71 19.10 -38.67
N LEU A 101 10.50 18.83 -37.62
CA LEU A 101 11.93 19.15 -37.52
C LEU A 101 12.79 18.13 -38.25
#